data_AF-A0A2E6XWB0-F1
#
_entry.id   AF-A0A2E6XWB0-F1
#
_cell.length_a   1.000
_cell.length_b   1.000
_cell.length_c   1.000
_cell.angle_alpha   90.00
_cell.angle_beta   90.00
_cell.angle_gamma   90.00
#
_symmetry.space_group_name_H-M   'P 1'
#
loop_
_entity.id
_entity.type
_entity.pdbx_description
1 polymer ?
#
loop_
_entity_poly.entity_id
_entity_poly.type
_entity_poly.pdbx_seq_one_letter_code
_entity_poly.pdbx_strand_id
1 'polypeptide(L)'
;MKKQILLCLFLGISSLVHSQKLQNTMLQSIDQAGFFDRAIVDIIKIRQKVKDLVQGKLIWHGAKINLKTTVNHYLTTLIKRVETIQGVTFIVLPPTHPDILKFTTQEHKDDITKYLKNIKSKNTLDRQNHTNFDGYFTGSYAFHPITEQKLPIFVADYAPESFISRNNYAHLAVPAHITKDFTFAQKHNLPIKSVIVLDNEAHLYNNSQTTKEPVLTQAFIKNDDEVTVIHSDFLNGNPKQASDKAIQYLQEHKIGTEYKSEIVYDFYNKQYSLENLKAIEESLDKENIALSHEQKQTFAIIMNYIQADLLDIVEPFLINIRTAKDLMVELIEESCTLRKNQNSYIRTWSQVSSEESEQAIFKRDITTFQALRKFCLDMVDFLGDFASSCPHALDNLKRLKK
;
A
#
# COMPACT_ATOMS: atom_id res chain seq x y z
N MET A 1 -23.76 18.17 18.17
CA MET A 1 -24.55 17.21 17.37
C MET A 1 -24.16 17.13 15.89
N LYS A 2 -24.30 18.18 15.06
CA LYS A 2 -23.99 18.11 13.60
C LYS A 2 -22.53 17.74 13.26
N LYS A 3 -21.52 18.25 14.01
CA LYS A 3 -20.09 17.86 13.83
C LYS A 3 -19.79 16.39 14.18
N GLN A 4 -20.45 15.83 15.20
CA GLN A 4 -20.26 14.44 15.63
C GLN A 4 -20.90 13.42 14.68
N ILE A 5 -22.10 13.74 14.14
CA ILE A 5 -22.76 12.90 13.13
C ILE A 5 -21.94 12.86 11.83
N LEU A 6 -21.40 14.01 11.40
CA LEU A 6 -20.51 14.08 10.23
C LEU A 6 -19.22 13.27 10.44
N LEU A 7 -18.72 13.19 11.67
CA LEU A 7 -17.49 12.49 12.02
C LEU A 7 -17.67 10.97 12.17
N CYS A 8 -18.81 10.52 12.71
CA CYS A 8 -19.20 9.10 12.69
C CYS A 8 -19.43 8.60 11.26
N LEU A 9 -19.88 9.47 10.35
CA LEU A 9 -19.95 9.21 8.90
C LEU A 9 -18.54 9.19 8.27
N PHE A 10 -17.67 10.15 8.61
CA PHE A 10 -16.29 10.25 8.09
C PHE A 10 -15.40 9.06 8.50
N LEU A 11 -15.64 8.48 9.67
CA LEU A 11 -14.94 7.28 10.13
C LEU A 11 -15.72 6.00 9.80
N GLY A 12 -16.88 6.05 9.16
CA GLY A 12 -17.66 4.85 8.85
C GLY A 12 -18.19 4.08 10.08
N ILE A 13 -18.22 4.69 11.28
CA ILE A 13 -18.77 4.09 12.51
C ILE A 13 -20.27 3.79 12.34
N SER A 14 -21.00 4.63 11.61
CA SER A 14 -22.40 4.38 11.25
C SER A 14 -22.59 3.14 10.35
N SER A 15 -21.51 2.60 9.76
CA SER A 15 -21.54 1.42 8.90
C SER A 15 -21.25 0.11 9.66
N LEU A 16 -21.16 0.15 10.99
CA LEU A 16 -21.06 -1.01 11.88
C LEU A 16 -22.42 -1.62 12.24
N VAL A 17 -23.54 -1.09 11.73
CA VAL A 17 -24.92 -1.54 12.06
C VAL A 17 -25.16 -3.03 11.76
N HIS A 18 -24.40 -3.63 10.84
CA HIS A 18 -24.50 -5.03 10.45
C HIS A 18 -23.42 -5.93 11.08
N SER A 19 -22.68 -5.44 12.09
CA SER A 19 -21.66 -6.23 12.78
C SER A 19 -22.28 -7.19 13.79
N GLN A 20 -21.69 -8.36 13.93
CA GLN A 20 -21.99 -9.35 14.95
C GLN A 20 -20.96 -9.24 16.08
N LYS A 21 -21.44 -9.26 17.32
CA LYS A 21 -20.59 -9.12 18.50
C LYS A 21 -19.91 -10.45 18.84
N LEU A 22 -18.59 -10.47 18.77
CA LEU A 22 -17.73 -11.58 19.18
C LEU A 22 -17.79 -11.74 20.71
N GLN A 23 -17.82 -12.98 21.16
CA GLN A 23 -17.91 -13.44 22.54
C GLN A 23 -16.55 -13.84 23.11
N ASN A 24 -15.46 -13.79 22.32
CA ASN A 24 -14.10 -14.09 22.79
C ASN A 24 -13.72 -13.25 24.03
N THR A 25 -13.46 -13.93 25.15
CA THR A 25 -13.18 -13.30 26.45
C THR A 25 -11.79 -12.66 26.51
N MET A 26 -10.83 -13.19 25.75
CA MET A 26 -9.48 -12.62 25.65
C MET A 26 -9.53 -11.26 24.93
N LEU A 27 -10.26 -11.16 23.80
CA LEU A 27 -10.50 -9.91 23.09
C LEU A 27 -11.12 -8.86 24.02
N GLN A 28 -12.17 -9.23 24.76
CA GLN A 28 -12.83 -8.32 25.71
C GLN A 28 -11.86 -7.83 26.80
N SER A 29 -11.02 -8.73 27.34
CA SER A 29 -10.05 -8.37 28.37
C SER A 29 -8.97 -7.42 27.84
N ILE A 30 -8.49 -7.66 26.62
CA ILE A 30 -7.48 -6.82 25.95
C ILE A 30 -8.05 -5.43 25.61
N ASP A 31 -9.31 -5.36 25.17
CA ASP A 31 -10.02 -4.09 24.93
C ASP A 31 -10.16 -3.26 26.21
N GLN A 32 -10.59 -3.89 27.32
CA GLN A 32 -10.70 -3.19 28.61
C GLN A 32 -9.34 -2.68 29.14
N ALA A 33 -8.24 -3.35 28.79
CA ALA A 33 -6.89 -2.88 29.09
C ALA A 33 -6.43 -1.69 28.22
N GLY A 34 -7.25 -1.23 27.27
CA GLY A 34 -6.98 -0.09 26.40
C GLY A 34 -6.02 -0.39 25.24
N PHE A 35 -5.70 -1.66 25.00
CA PHE A 35 -4.72 -2.05 23.97
C PHE A 35 -5.17 -1.66 22.55
N PHE A 36 -6.49 -1.67 22.29
CA PHE A 36 -7.05 -1.33 20.99
C PHE A 36 -7.44 0.15 20.83
N ASP A 37 -7.28 1.00 21.85
CA ASP A 37 -7.73 2.40 21.83
C ASP A 37 -7.24 3.18 20.61
N ARG A 38 -6.03 2.85 20.13
CA ARG A 38 -5.44 3.44 18.93
C ARG A 38 -5.66 2.59 17.67
N ALA A 39 -5.42 1.28 17.77
CA ALA A 39 -5.53 0.35 16.65
C ALA A 39 -6.95 0.26 16.07
N ILE A 40 -7.99 0.55 16.87
CA ILE A 40 -9.38 0.56 16.43
C ILE A 40 -9.63 1.56 15.28
N VAL A 41 -8.89 2.68 15.26
CA VAL A 41 -9.00 3.68 14.20
C VAL A 41 -8.52 3.10 12.87
N ASP A 42 -7.40 2.39 12.90
CA ASP A 42 -6.82 1.76 11.71
C ASP A 42 -7.71 0.64 11.20
N ILE A 43 -8.25 -0.20 12.08
CA ILE A 43 -9.21 -1.26 11.72
C ILE A 43 -10.42 -0.67 10.98
N ILE A 44 -10.99 0.41 11.53
CA ILE A 44 -12.15 1.07 10.93
C ILE A 44 -11.81 1.73 9.59
N LYS A 45 -10.65 2.41 9.48
CA LYS A 45 -10.18 3.02 8.22
C LYS A 45 -9.92 1.96 7.16
N ILE A 46 -9.27 0.86 7.50
CA ILE A 46 -8.97 -0.26 6.59
C ILE A 46 -10.26 -0.89 6.10
N ARG A 47 -11.21 -1.16 7.00
CA ARG A 47 -12.53 -1.65 6.63
C ARG A 47 -13.21 -0.76 5.59
N GLN A 48 -13.15 0.56 5.77
CA GLN A 48 -13.72 1.49 4.80
C GLN A 48 -12.98 1.47 3.47
N LYS A 49 -11.64 1.47 3.49
CA LYS A 49 -10.82 1.39 2.26
C LYS A 49 -11.08 0.11 1.46
N VAL A 50 -11.26 -1.04 2.13
CA VAL A 50 -11.61 -2.30 1.44
C VAL A 50 -12.99 -2.21 0.79
N LYS A 51 -13.98 -1.59 1.43
CA LYS A 51 -15.29 -1.31 0.80
C LYS A 51 -15.15 -0.41 -0.42
N ASP A 52 -14.37 0.66 -0.28
CA ASP A 52 -14.17 1.64 -1.35
C ASP A 52 -13.42 1.02 -2.53
N LEU A 53 -12.47 0.11 -2.28
CA LEU A 53 -11.79 -0.68 -3.32
C LEU A 53 -12.80 -1.50 -4.13
N VAL A 54 -13.67 -2.25 -3.45
CA VAL A 54 -14.69 -3.08 -4.10
C VAL A 54 -15.61 -2.24 -4.99
N GLN A 55 -16.04 -1.08 -4.48
CA GLN A 55 -17.00 -0.20 -5.14
C GLN A 55 -16.38 0.74 -6.19
N GLY A 56 -15.05 0.74 -6.36
CA GLY A 56 -14.35 1.68 -7.23
C GLY A 56 -14.39 3.13 -6.73
N LYS A 57 -14.53 3.33 -5.42
CA LYS A 57 -14.56 4.65 -4.76
C LYS A 57 -13.26 4.97 -4.04
N LEU A 58 -12.29 4.05 -4.04
CA LEU A 58 -11.01 4.27 -3.40
C LEU A 58 -10.24 5.32 -4.18
N ILE A 59 -9.81 6.38 -3.51
CA ILE A 59 -9.07 7.48 -4.12
C ILE A 59 -7.58 7.30 -3.83
N TRP A 60 -6.78 7.27 -4.88
CA TRP A 60 -5.35 7.54 -4.79
C TRP A 60 -5.16 9.05 -4.64
N HIS A 61 -4.42 9.47 -3.62
CA HIS A 61 -4.11 10.87 -3.35
C HIS A 61 -2.63 11.02 -3.00
N GLY A 62 -1.99 12.03 -3.57
CA GLY A 62 -0.59 12.36 -3.36
C GLY A 62 -0.15 13.46 -4.31
N ALA A 63 1.10 13.39 -4.77
CA ALA A 63 1.65 14.32 -5.74
C ALA A 63 2.13 13.60 -7.02
N LYS A 64 1.95 14.25 -8.16
CA LYS A 64 2.55 13.89 -9.45
C LYS A 64 3.71 14.82 -9.75
N ILE A 65 4.88 14.25 -10.02
CA ILE A 65 6.13 15.00 -10.10
C ILE A 65 6.85 14.65 -11.40
N ASN A 66 7.27 15.66 -12.15
CA ASN A 66 8.06 15.53 -13.38
C ASN A 66 9.52 15.87 -13.08
N LEU A 67 10.35 14.84 -12.95
CA LEU A 67 11.75 15.00 -12.59
C LEU A 67 12.61 15.20 -13.84
N LYS A 68 13.52 16.18 -13.79
CA LYS A 68 14.60 16.30 -14.77
C LYS A 68 15.57 15.14 -14.57
N THR A 69 16.13 14.62 -15.66
CA THR A 69 17.14 13.56 -15.63
C THR A 69 18.44 13.99 -16.30
N THR A 70 19.53 13.27 -16.02
CA THR A 70 20.85 13.51 -16.63
C THR A 70 20.89 13.18 -18.12
N VAL A 71 19.87 12.51 -18.65
CA VAL A 71 19.72 12.18 -20.07
C VAL A 71 18.75 13.12 -20.81
N ASN A 72 18.44 14.28 -20.21
CA ASN A 72 17.57 15.32 -20.78
C ASN A 72 16.15 14.88 -21.15
N HIS A 73 15.66 13.81 -20.51
CA HIS A 73 14.25 13.42 -20.54
C HIS A 73 13.59 13.69 -19.19
N TYR A 74 12.29 14.00 -19.20
CA TYR A 74 11.53 14.11 -17.95
C TYR A 74 11.00 12.73 -17.55
N LEU A 75 11.18 12.40 -16.27
CA LEU A 75 10.63 11.18 -15.69
C LEU A 75 9.42 11.54 -14.82
N THR A 76 8.25 11.00 -15.19
CA THR A 76 7.02 11.26 -14.43
C THR A 76 6.88 10.23 -13.31
N THR A 77 6.61 10.72 -12.10
CA THR A 77 6.55 9.92 -10.88
C THR A 77 5.33 10.28 -10.05
N LEU A 78 4.95 9.37 -9.15
CA LEU A 78 3.91 9.59 -8.16
C LEU A 78 4.46 9.32 -6.76
N ILE A 79 4.02 10.10 -5.78
CA ILE A 79 4.30 9.86 -4.35
C ILE A 79 3.00 10.01 -3.56
N LYS A 80 2.61 8.96 -2.83
CA LYS A 80 1.38 8.94 -2.02
C LYS A 80 1.57 9.66 -0.69
N ARG A 81 2.65 9.33 0.02
CA ARG A 81 3.08 9.96 1.27
C ARG A 81 3.99 11.15 0.97
N VAL A 82 3.41 12.27 0.56
CA VAL A 82 4.20 13.42 0.08
C VAL A 82 5.11 13.98 1.18
N GLU A 83 4.73 13.81 2.44
CA GLU A 83 5.52 14.20 3.60
C GLU A 83 6.87 13.45 3.70
N THR A 84 7.00 12.27 3.07
CA THR A 84 8.26 11.51 3.06
C THR A 84 9.18 11.85 1.90
N ILE A 85 8.85 12.84 1.07
CA ILE A 85 9.58 13.18 -0.16
C ILE A 85 11.08 13.39 0.06
N GLN A 86 11.48 13.98 1.20
CA GLN A 86 12.88 14.21 1.56
C GLN A 86 13.67 12.93 1.88
N GLY A 87 12.98 11.81 2.07
CA GLY A 87 13.56 10.47 2.29
C GLY A 87 13.73 9.68 0.99
N VAL A 88 13.43 10.28 -0.17
CA VAL A 88 13.65 9.64 -1.47
C VAL A 88 15.13 9.57 -1.78
N THR A 89 15.69 8.36 -1.94
CA THR A 89 17.13 8.15 -2.17
C THR A 89 17.47 7.52 -3.51
N PHE A 90 16.51 6.91 -4.20
CA PHE A 90 16.65 6.40 -5.56
C PHE A 90 15.28 6.26 -6.25
N ILE A 91 15.29 5.92 -7.53
CA ILE A 91 14.07 5.73 -8.34
C ILE A 91 14.08 4.34 -8.96
N VAL A 92 12.91 3.70 -9.01
CA VAL A 92 12.74 2.41 -9.67
C VAL A 92 11.75 2.51 -10.83
N LEU A 93 12.19 2.04 -11.98
CA LEU A 93 11.36 1.76 -13.16
C LEU A 93 10.91 0.30 -13.11
N PRO A 94 9.60 0.02 -13.16
CA PRO A 94 9.14 -1.36 -13.33
C PRO A 94 9.59 -1.88 -14.71
N PRO A 95 9.89 -3.18 -14.88
CA PRO A 95 10.32 -3.77 -16.16
C PRO A 95 9.32 -3.60 -17.31
N THR A 96 8.07 -3.29 -16.98
CA THR A 96 6.98 -3.00 -17.93
C THR A 96 6.97 -1.55 -18.40
N HIS A 97 7.76 -0.66 -17.80
CA HIS A 97 7.77 0.76 -18.14
C HIS A 97 8.22 0.96 -19.60
N PRO A 98 7.42 1.64 -20.46
CA PRO A 98 7.65 1.68 -21.90
C PRO A 98 8.95 2.41 -22.29
N ASP A 99 9.37 3.36 -21.46
CA ASP A 99 10.47 4.28 -21.75
C ASP A 99 11.79 3.94 -21.05
N ILE A 100 11.97 2.72 -20.52
CA ILE A 100 13.21 2.32 -19.81
C ILE A 100 14.48 2.70 -20.58
N LEU A 101 14.50 2.44 -21.89
CA LEU A 101 15.68 2.70 -22.72
C LEU A 101 15.97 4.20 -22.90
N LYS A 102 14.99 5.09 -22.74
CA LYS A 102 15.22 6.55 -22.76
C LYS A 102 16.00 7.01 -21.52
N PHE A 103 15.89 6.26 -20.43
CA PHE A 103 16.61 6.52 -19.18
C PHE A 103 17.86 5.65 -19.03
N THR A 104 18.24 4.89 -20.05
CA THR A 104 19.38 3.97 -20.00
C THR A 104 20.55 4.52 -20.81
N THR A 105 21.71 4.64 -20.18
CA THR A 105 22.95 5.01 -20.89
C THR A 105 23.40 3.87 -21.80
N GLN A 106 24.21 4.20 -22.81
CA GLN A 106 24.65 3.21 -23.80
C GLN A 106 25.45 2.05 -23.17
N GLU A 107 26.24 2.31 -22.12
CA GLU A 107 27.01 1.31 -21.37
C GLU A 107 26.12 0.27 -20.69
N HIS A 108 24.96 0.69 -20.16
CA HIS A 108 24.07 -0.17 -19.36
C HIS A 108 22.98 -0.84 -20.20
N LYS A 109 22.91 -0.53 -21.50
CA LYS A 109 21.81 -0.92 -22.38
C LYS A 109 21.71 -2.44 -22.58
N ASP A 110 22.85 -3.11 -22.71
CA ASP A 110 22.90 -4.55 -22.97
C ASP A 110 22.48 -5.35 -21.72
N ASP A 111 22.96 -4.94 -20.54
CA ASP A 111 22.59 -5.55 -19.27
C ASP A 111 21.10 -5.38 -18.97
N ILE A 112 20.56 -4.18 -19.17
CA ILE A 112 19.12 -3.93 -19.01
C ILE A 112 18.33 -4.74 -20.03
N THR A 113 18.74 -4.79 -21.29
CA THR A 113 18.04 -5.57 -22.31
C THR A 113 18.04 -7.06 -21.96
N LYS A 114 19.16 -7.59 -21.45
CA LYS A 114 19.27 -8.98 -20.99
C LYS A 114 18.37 -9.24 -19.78
N TYR A 115 18.34 -8.34 -18.81
CA TYR A 115 17.46 -8.42 -17.65
C TYR A 115 15.98 -8.44 -18.06
N LEU A 116 15.56 -7.53 -18.94
CA LEU A 116 14.20 -7.44 -19.46
C LEU A 116 13.79 -8.71 -20.21
N LYS A 117 14.70 -9.32 -20.98
CA LYS A 117 14.45 -10.62 -21.64
C LYS A 117 14.24 -11.74 -20.62
N ASN A 118 15.08 -11.82 -19.60
CA ASN A 118 14.96 -12.82 -18.54
C ASN A 118 13.64 -12.68 -17.76
N ILE A 119 13.23 -11.45 -17.46
CA ILE A 119 11.95 -11.19 -16.79
C ILE A 119 10.74 -11.57 -17.64
N LYS A 120 10.81 -11.32 -18.96
CA LYS A 120 9.74 -11.72 -19.88
C LYS A 120 9.59 -13.23 -20.01
N SER A 121 10.67 -14.00 -19.83
CA SER A 121 10.60 -15.47 -19.84
C SER A 121 10.07 -16.09 -18.54
N LYS A 122 9.91 -15.30 -17.47
CA LYS A 122 9.37 -15.77 -16.20
C LYS A 122 7.86 -15.53 -16.11
N ASN A 123 7.11 -16.52 -15.63
CA ASN A 123 5.69 -16.35 -15.33
C ASN A 123 5.50 -15.41 -14.13
N THR A 124 4.35 -14.74 -14.05
CA THR A 124 4.05 -13.74 -13.01
C THR A 124 4.19 -14.31 -11.58
N LEU A 125 3.79 -15.56 -11.36
CA LEU A 125 3.96 -16.28 -10.10
C LEU A 125 5.44 -16.47 -9.73
N ASP A 126 6.30 -16.83 -10.69
CA ASP A 126 7.75 -16.97 -10.47
C ASP A 126 8.39 -15.62 -10.12
N ARG A 127 7.95 -14.53 -10.77
CA ARG A 127 8.40 -13.17 -10.45
C ARG A 127 8.03 -12.72 -9.05
N GLN A 128 6.82 -13.05 -8.59
CA GLN A 128 6.33 -12.66 -7.27
C GLN A 128 6.96 -13.47 -6.13
N ASN A 129 7.36 -14.73 -6.41
CA ASN A 129 8.12 -15.58 -5.49
C ASN A 129 9.62 -15.26 -5.48
N HIS A 130 10.11 -14.45 -6.43
CA HIS A 130 11.51 -14.02 -6.43
C HIS A 130 11.75 -13.01 -5.30
N THR A 131 12.18 -13.54 -4.17
CA THR A 131 12.75 -12.84 -3.01
C THR A 131 14.04 -12.09 -3.32
N ASN A 132 14.50 -12.08 -4.57
CA ASN A 132 15.85 -11.67 -4.87
C ASN A 132 16.03 -10.15 -4.94
N PHE A 133 15.01 -9.29 -5.02
CA PHE A 133 15.20 -7.82 -5.09
C PHE A 133 16.33 -7.41 -6.07
N ASP A 134 16.48 -8.15 -7.17
CA ASP A 134 17.49 -7.87 -8.19
C ASP A 134 17.07 -6.62 -8.94
N GLY A 135 18.03 -5.74 -9.23
CA GLY A 135 17.80 -4.52 -9.99
C GLY A 135 19.06 -4.06 -10.68
N TYR A 136 18.88 -3.35 -11.78
CA TYR A 136 19.97 -2.93 -12.66
C TYR A 136 19.99 -1.42 -12.74
N PHE A 137 21.13 -0.83 -12.41
CA PHE A 137 21.35 0.60 -12.56
C PHE A 137 21.30 0.96 -14.06
N THR A 138 20.62 2.06 -14.38
CA THR A 138 20.45 2.51 -15.78
C THR A 138 21.65 3.32 -16.29
N GLY A 139 22.59 3.68 -15.43
CA GLY A 139 23.63 4.65 -15.73
C GLY A 139 23.16 6.11 -15.65
N SER A 140 21.86 6.36 -15.40
CA SER A 140 21.29 7.70 -15.35
C SER A 140 20.75 8.05 -13.97
N TYR A 141 20.57 9.36 -13.75
CA TYR A 141 20.06 9.92 -12.52
C TYR A 141 18.89 10.86 -12.82
N ALA A 142 17.97 10.98 -11.87
CA ALA A 142 17.04 12.10 -11.77
C ALA A 142 17.55 13.12 -10.74
N PHE A 143 17.05 14.34 -10.80
CA PHE A 143 17.28 15.34 -9.75
C PHE A 143 16.13 15.33 -8.76
N HIS A 144 16.44 15.20 -7.47
CA HIS A 144 15.46 15.24 -6.40
C HIS A 144 14.69 16.57 -6.44
N PRO A 145 13.35 16.58 -6.33
CA PRO A 145 12.54 17.76 -6.63
C PRO A 145 12.71 18.93 -5.65
N ILE A 146 13.24 18.67 -4.45
CA ILE A 146 13.51 19.70 -3.42
C ILE A 146 15.02 19.97 -3.29
N THR A 147 15.81 18.95 -2.95
CA THR A 147 17.26 19.08 -2.69
C THR A 147 18.15 19.16 -3.94
N GLU A 148 17.61 18.88 -5.13
CA GLU A 148 18.35 18.78 -6.39
C GLU A 148 19.49 17.72 -6.40
N GLN A 149 19.57 16.88 -5.37
CA GLN A 149 20.54 15.79 -5.32
C GLN A 149 20.25 14.74 -6.40
N LYS A 150 21.30 14.06 -6.88
CA LYS A 150 21.17 13.01 -7.89
C LYS A 150 20.58 11.75 -7.26
N LEU A 151 19.46 11.29 -7.81
CA LEU A 151 18.80 10.03 -7.48
C LEU A 151 19.10 9.00 -8.56
N PRO A 152 19.82 7.90 -8.26
CA PRO A 152 20.10 6.88 -9.26
C PRO A 152 18.80 6.19 -9.71
N ILE A 153 18.68 5.94 -11.02
CA ILE A 153 17.51 5.28 -11.60
C ILE A 153 17.86 3.81 -11.84
N PHE A 154 17.07 2.92 -11.25
CA PHE A 154 17.16 1.46 -11.39
C PHE A 154 15.98 0.89 -12.17
N VAL A 155 16.18 -0.26 -12.81
CA VAL A 155 15.10 -1.11 -13.30
C VAL A 155 15.02 -2.33 -12.38
N ALA A 156 13.87 -2.54 -11.74
CA ALA A 156 13.67 -3.67 -10.83
C ALA A 156 12.20 -4.12 -10.78
N ASP A 157 11.98 -5.44 -10.68
CA ASP A 157 10.64 -6.05 -10.68
C ASP A 157 9.91 -6.01 -9.34
N TYR A 158 10.61 -5.62 -8.27
CA TYR A 158 9.98 -5.46 -6.96
C TYR A 158 9.09 -4.21 -6.89
N ALA A 159 9.26 -3.27 -7.83
CA ALA A 159 8.42 -2.08 -7.95
C ALA A 159 6.96 -2.55 -7.93
N PRO A 160 6.17 -2.12 -6.94
CA PRO A 160 4.90 -2.76 -6.64
C PRO A 160 3.99 -2.73 -7.88
N GLU A 161 3.21 -3.78 -8.09
CA GLU A 161 2.05 -3.85 -9.02
C GLU A 161 0.94 -2.88 -8.58
N SER A 162 1.33 -1.68 -8.20
CA SER A 162 0.52 -0.62 -7.62
C SER A 162 -0.05 0.28 -8.71
N PHE A 163 -0.94 1.17 -8.28
CA PHE A 163 -1.38 2.32 -9.05
C PHE A 163 -0.25 3.06 -9.82
N ILE A 164 0.98 3.09 -9.29
CA ILE A 164 2.10 3.80 -9.91
C ILE A 164 2.59 3.06 -11.17
N SER A 165 2.90 1.77 -11.05
CA SER A 165 3.48 0.99 -12.15
C SER A 165 2.47 0.74 -13.28
N ARG A 166 1.19 0.53 -12.96
CA ARG A 166 0.13 0.32 -13.97
C ARG A 166 -0.11 1.54 -14.86
N ASN A 167 0.19 2.74 -14.37
CA ASN A 167 0.05 3.99 -15.11
C ASN A 167 1.37 4.44 -15.77
N ASN A 168 2.37 3.56 -15.88
CA ASN A 168 3.68 3.85 -16.46
C ASN A 168 4.41 5.02 -15.76
N TYR A 169 4.23 5.16 -14.45
CA TYR A 169 4.99 6.12 -13.65
C TYR A 169 6.15 5.41 -12.95
N ALA A 170 7.23 6.15 -12.69
CA ALA A 170 8.33 5.62 -11.87
C ALA A 170 8.00 5.70 -10.37
N HIS A 171 8.53 4.74 -9.62
CA HIS A 171 8.43 4.68 -8.16
C HIS A 171 9.54 5.50 -7.52
N LEU A 172 9.18 6.46 -6.67
CA LEU A 172 10.12 7.18 -5.81
C LEU A 172 10.35 6.34 -4.55
N ALA A 173 11.55 5.78 -4.41
CA ALA A 173 11.86 4.86 -3.33
C ALA A 173 12.18 5.62 -2.04
N VAL A 174 11.50 5.27 -0.95
CA VAL A 174 11.70 5.85 0.39
C VAL A 174 12.08 4.72 1.36
N PRO A 175 13.34 4.26 1.37
CA PRO A 175 13.73 3.01 2.02
C PRO A 175 13.43 2.97 3.51
N ALA A 176 13.59 4.09 4.22
CA ALA A 176 13.33 4.12 5.65
C ALA A 176 11.87 3.84 6.03
N HIS A 177 10.92 3.98 5.09
CA HIS A 177 9.48 3.95 5.36
C HIS A 177 8.68 3.02 4.44
N ILE A 178 9.36 2.21 3.60
CA ILE A 178 8.75 1.23 2.70
C ILE A 178 9.58 -0.05 2.73
N THR A 179 8.98 -1.16 3.17
CA THR A 179 9.67 -2.45 3.38
C THR A 179 10.45 -2.93 2.15
N LYS A 180 9.81 -2.89 0.97
CA LYS A 180 10.45 -3.36 -0.27
C LYS A 180 11.63 -2.47 -0.69
N ASP A 181 11.50 -1.16 -0.50
CA ASP A 181 12.58 -0.21 -0.77
C ASP A 181 13.74 -0.38 0.22
N PHE A 182 13.45 -0.68 1.49
CA PHE A 182 14.45 -0.99 2.51
C PHE A 182 15.28 -2.22 2.12
N THR A 183 14.62 -3.33 1.79
CA THR A 183 15.31 -4.57 1.42
C THR A 183 16.15 -4.38 0.16
N PHE A 184 15.62 -3.66 -0.83
CA PHE A 184 16.38 -3.33 -2.03
C PHE A 184 17.58 -2.43 -1.71
N ALA A 185 17.38 -1.38 -0.90
CA ALA A 185 18.44 -0.47 -0.52
C ALA A 185 19.59 -1.18 0.22
N GLN A 186 19.27 -2.08 1.14
CA GLN A 186 20.26 -2.90 1.83
C GLN A 186 21.05 -3.78 0.85
N LYS A 187 20.35 -4.48 -0.06
CA LYS A 187 21.00 -5.36 -1.03
C LYS A 187 21.95 -4.61 -1.97
N HIS A 188 21.58 -3.40 -2.38
CA HIS A 188 22.32 -2.59 -3.35
C HIS A 188 23.20 -1.51 -2.71
N ASN A 189 23.34 -1.51 -1.38
CA ASN A 189 24.09 -0.51 -0.60
C ASN A 189 23.68 0.94 -0.93
N LEU A 190 22.37 1.18 -1.08
CA LEU A 190 21.81 2.50 -1.36
C LEU A 190 21.51 3.26 -0.06
N PRO A 191 21.50 4.60 -0.08
CA PRO A 191 21.21 5.40 1.10
C PRO A 191 19.81 5.13 1.66
N ILE A 192 19.70 5.10 3.00
CA ILE A 192 18.45 4.94 3.73
C ILE A 192 18.31 6.14 4.67
N LYS A 193 17.45 7.09 4.32
CA LYS A 193 17.25 8.32 5.10
C LYS A 193 15.92 8.29 5.83
N SER A 194 15.95 8.26 7.16
CA SER A 194 14.75 8.35 7.99
C SER A 194 14.24 9.79 8.08
N VAL A 195 12.98 9.99 7.70
CA VAL A 195 12.29 11.30 7.70
C VAL A 195 11.02 11.30 8.54
N ILE A 196 10.68 10.18 9.17
CA ILE A 196 9.53 10.04 10.07
C ILE A 196 9.95 9.24 11.30
N VAL A 197 9.55 9.72 12.47
CA VAL A 197 9.70 9.04 13.77
C VAL A 197 8.40 9.09 14.57
N LEU A 198 8.31 8.30 15.64
CA LEU A 198 7.18 8.42 16.58
C LEU A 198 7.18 9.80 17.24
N ASP A 199 5.99 10.36 17.51
CA ASP A 199 5.84 11.67 18.14
C ASP A 199 6.59 11.77 19.48
N ASN A 200 6.56 10.71 20.28
CA ASN A 200 7.25 10.66 21.56
C ASN A 200 8.78 10.59 21.41
N GLU A 201 9.32 10.30 20.23
CA GLU A 201 10.75 10.27 19.92
C GLU A 201 11.23 11.54 19.21
N ALA A 202 10.31 12.38 18.71
CA ALA A 202 10.65 13.58 17.94
C ALA A 202 11.63 14.52 18.67
N HIS A 203 11.52 14.61 20.00
CA HIS A 203 12.40 15.43 20.84
C HIS A 203 13.88 15.02 20.78
N LEU A 204 14.18 13.77 20.42
CA LEU A 204 15.55 13.27 20.25
C LEU A 204 16.25 13.88 19.02
N TYR A 205 15.47 14.36 18.05
CA TYR A 205 15.97 14.86 16.77
C TYR A 205 15.89 16.39 16.64
N ASN A 206 15.14 17.06 17.52
CA ASN A 206 15.01 18.52 17.54
C ASN A 206 16.16 19.25 18.27
N ASN A 207 16.90 18.55 19.14
CA ASN A 207 18.03 19.10 19.90
C ASN A 207 19.33 18.43 19.44
N SER A 208 19.99 19.02 18.45
CA SER A 208 21.20 18.58 17.77
C SER A 208 22.39 18.21 18.69
N GLN A 209 22.38 17.00 19.25
CA GLN A 209 23.60 16.32 19.73
C GLN A 209 23.79 14.92 19.14
N THR A 210 22.77 14.33 18.53
CA THR A 210 22.88 13.06 17.81
C THR A 210 22.93 13.33 16.30
N THR A 211 24.13 13.35 15.73
CA THR A 211 24.35 13.41 14.27
C THR A 211 24.22 12.04 13.59
N LYS A 212 23.90 10.98 14.34
CA LYS A 212 23.75 9.64 13.79
C LYS A 212 22.30 9.43 13.38
N GLU A 213 22.10 9.22 12.09
CA GLU A 213 20.85 8.66 11.57
C GLU A 213 20.52 7.36 12.32
N PRO A 214 19.25 7.10 12.63
CA PRO A 214 18.86 5.87 13.30
C PRO A 214 19.30 4.66 12.46
N VAL A 215 20.00 3.73 13.10
CA VAL A 215 20.33 2.44 12.47
C VAL A 215 19.04 1.63 12.41
N LEU A 216 18.37 1.68 11.26
CA LEU A 216 17.16 0.92 11.01
C LEU A 216 17.53 -0.55 10.70
N THR A 217 16.90 -1.48 11.42
CA THR A 217 16.97 -2.92 11.10
C THR A 217 15.84 -3.34 10.15
N GLN A 218 14.79 -2.53 10.03
CA GLN A 218 13.66 -2.66 9.12
C GLN A 218 13.07 -1.29 8.78
N ALA A 219 12.25 -1.22 7.73
CA ALA A 219 11.48 0.00 7.43
C ALA A 219 10.54 0.37 8.60
N PHE A 220 10.52 1.66 8.93
CA PHE A 220 9.59 2.22 9.90
C PHE A 220 8.28 2.62 9.21
N ILE A 221 7.24 1.80 9.40
CA ILE A 221 5.92 1.98 8.78
C ILE A 221 4.90 2.30 9.87
N LYS A 222 4.46 3.56 9.91
CA LYS A 222 3.37 4.03 10.78
C LYS A 222 2.50 5.03 10.04
N ASN A 223 1.22 5.05 10.43
CA ASN A 223 0.22 5.99 9.93
C ASN A 223 0.46 7.41 10.48
N ASP A 224 -0.11 8.40 9.80
CA ASP A 224 0.15 9.84 10.02
C ASP A 224 -0.25 10.37 11.41
N ASP A 225 -1.07 9.63 12.16
CA ASP A 225 -1.67 10.10 13.43
C ASP A 225 -0.76 9.90 14.66
N GLU A 226 0.43 9.29 14.53
CA GLU A 226 1.36 9.03 15.65
C GLU A 226 2.82 9.37 15.34
N VAL A 227 3.05 10.17 14.30
CA VAL A 227 4.39 10.38 13.77
C VAL A 227 4.66 11.84 13.46
N THR A 228 5.94 12.19 13.56
CA THR A 228 6.48 13.51 13.25
C THR A 228 7.49 13.40 12.12
N VAL A 229 7.43 14.34 11.18
CA VAL A 229 8.38 14.50 10.10
C VAL A 229 9.65 15.15 10.63
N ILE A 230 10.80 14.54 10.36
CA ILE A 230 12.14 15.00 10.75
C ILE A 230 13.09 14.98 9.55
N HIS A 231 14.28 15.54 9.69
CA HIS A 231 15.34 15.56 8.66
C HIS A 231 14.88 16.04 7.26
N SER A 232 13.89 16.93 7.24
CA SER A 232 13.16 17.35 6.04
C SER A 232 13.03 18.88 5.92
N ASP A 233 13.95 19.62 6.54
CA ASP A 233 14.03 21.08 6.49
C ASP A 233 12.69 21.78 6.82
N PHE A 234 12.16 22.57 5.89
CA PHE A 234 10.90 23.32 6.05
C PHE A 234 9.65 22.43 6.19
N LEU A 235 9.78 21.12 5.94
CA LEU A 235 8.73 20.12 6.10
C LEU A 235 8.70 19.49 7.50
N ASN A 236 9.68 19.75 8.37
CA ASN A 236 9.68 19.17 9.72
C ASN A 236 8.39 19.53 10.50
N GLY A 237 7.92 18.58 11.31
CA GLY A 237 6.71 18.72 12.14
C GLY A 237 5.57 17.79 11.73
N ASN A 238 4.34 18.29 11.74
CA ASN A 238 3.15 17.47 11.52
C ASN A 238 3.09 16.91 10.08
N PRO A 239 2.85 15.60 9.88
CA PRO A 239 2.81 14.95 8.56
C PRO A 239 1.84 15.58 7.56
N LYS A 240 0.63 15.92 8.00
CA LYS A 240 -0.37 16.52 7.10
C LYS A 240 0.09 17.90 6.63
N GLN A 241 0.61 18.73 7.55
CA GLN A 241 1.15 20.04 7.20
C GLN A 241 2.38 19.93 6.30
N ALA A 242 3.24 18.93 6.53
CA ALA A 242 4.39 18.64 5.68
C ALA A 242 3.95 18.25 4.26
N SER A 243 2.97 17.36 4.12
CA SER A 243 2.36 17.01 2.83
C SER A 243 1.79 18.25 2.11
N ASP A 244 0.99 19.06 2.81
CA ASP A 244 0.38 20.27 2.26
C ASP A 244 1.48 21.27 1.78
N LYS A 245 2.53 21.50 2.58
CA LYS A 245 3.69 22.34 2.23
C LYS A 245 4.50 21.79 1.05
N ALA A 246 4.74 20.49 1.01
CA ALA A 246 5.50 19.85 -0.05
C ALA A 246 4.76 19.96 -1.40
N ILE A 247 3.45 19.71 -1.41
CA ILE A 247 2.61 19.91 -2.60
C ILE A 247 2.67 21.36 -3.07
N GLN A 248 2.53 22.32 -2.14
CA GLN A 248 2.63 23.75 -2.47
C GLN A 248 3.99 24.09 -3.08
N TYR A 249 5.09 23.63 -2.48
CA TYR A 249 6.44 23.83 -3.01
C TYR A 249 6.57 23.29 -4.44
N LEU A 250 6.10 22.07 -4.69
CA LEU A 250 6.15 21.43 -6.02
C LEU A 250 5.41 22.25 -7.08
N GLN A 251 4.26 22.83 -6.71
CA GLN A 251 3.44 23.66 -7.58
C GLN A 251 4.10 25.01 -7.88
N GLU A 252 4.59 25.70 -6.86
CA GLU A 252 5.27 27.00 -6.99
C GLU A 252 6.50 26.90 -7.90
N HIS A 253 7.24 25.79 -7.81
CA HIS A 253 8.43 25.54 -8.62
C HIS A 253 8.13 24.89 -9.98
N LYS A 254 6.86 24.59 -10.29
CA LYS A 254 6.40 23.93 -11.53
C LYS A 254 7.06 22.57 -11.78
N ILE A 255 7.40 21.84 -10.72
CA ILE A 255 8.03 20.50 -10.78
C ILE A 255 6.96 19.41 -10.60
N GLY A 256 5.85 19.72 -9.92
CA GLY A 256 4.76 18.78 -9.72
C GLY A 256 3.46 19.44 -9.26
N THR A 257 2.42 18.63 -9.09
CA THR A 257 1.09 19.07 -8.62
C THR A 257 0.48 18.04 -7.69
N GLU A 258 -0.52 18.46 -6.91
CA GLU A 258 -1.45 17.51 -6.30
C GLU A 258 -2.04 16.59 -7.38
N TYR A 259 -2.19 15.30 -7.05
CA TYR A 259 -2.79 14.31 -7.91
C TYR A 259 -3.80 13.47 -7.13
N LYS A 260 -5.01 13.37 -7.69
CA LYS A 260 -6.11 12.58 -7.17
C LYS A 260 -6.71 11.77 -8.32
N SER A 261 -6.91 10.48 -8.10
CA SER A 261 -7.53 9.61 -9.09
C SER A 261 -8.25 8.46 -8.40
N GLU A 262 -9.38 8.05 -8.95
CA GLU A 262 -10.08 6.84 -8.50
C GLU A 262 -9.25 5.61 -8.88
N ILE A 263 -9.17 4.65 -7.97
CA ILE A 263 -8.53 3.37 -8.21
C ILE A 263 -9.54 2.47 -8.95
N VAL A 264 -9.43 2.52 -10.27
CA VAL A 264 -10.19 1.72 -11.24
C VAL A 264 -9.24 0.98 -12.19
N TYR A 265 -9.77 -0.03 -12.88
CA TYR A 265 -8.97 -0.94 -13.71
C TYR A 265 -9.42 -0.90 -15.17
N ASP A 266 -8.46 -0.72 -16.05
CA ASP A 266 -8.71 -0.61 -17.49
C ASP A 266 -8.90 -1.99 -18.12
N PHE A 267 -10.04 -2.17 -18.78
CA PHE A 267 -10.34 -3.31 -19.64
C PHE A 267 -10.96 -2.78 -20.94
N TYR A 268 -10.29 -2.97 -22.08
CA TYR A 268 -10.73 -2.44 -23.39
C TYR A 268 -11.08 -0.94 -23.39
N ASN A 269 -10.17 -0.11 -22.87
CA ASN A 269 -10.31 1.36 -22.80
C ASN A 269 -11.50 1.86 -21.97
N LYS A 270 -12.06 1.00 -21.13
CA LYS A 270 -13.07 1.36 -20.13
C LYS A 270 -12.56 1.04 -18.74
N GLN A 271 -12.95 1.88 -17.80
CA GLN A 271 -12.57 1.77 -16.40
C GLN A 271 -13.64 1.01 -15.63
N TYR A 272 -13.20 0.05 -14.81
CA TYR A 272 -14.07 -0.81 -14.04
C TYR A 272 -13.65 -0.87 -12.58
N SER A 273 -14.63 -0.93 -11.68
CA SER A 273 -14.43 -1.37 -10.30
C SER A 273 -14.32 -2.89 -10.22
N LEU A 274 -13.88 -3.42 -9.08
CA LEU A 274 -13.96 -4.85 -8.80
C LEU A 274 -15.41 -5.36 -8.88
N GLU A 275 -16.39 -4.57 -8.42
CA GLU A 275 -17.81 -4.91 -8.55
C GLU A 275 -18.23 -5.08 -10.02
N ASN A 276 -17.78 -4.20 -10.91
CA ASN A 276 -18.12 -4.29 -12.32
C ASN A 276 -17.41 -5.47 -13.00
N LEU A 277 -16.13 -5.71 -12.70
CA LEU A 277 -15.36 -6.83 -13.25
C LEU A 277 -15.96 -8.18 -12.84
N LYS A 278 -16.39 -8.30 -11.58
CA LYS A 278 -17.13 -9.47 -11.09
C LYS A 278 -18.43 -9.67 -11.84
N ALA A 279 -19.19 -8.60 -12.12
CA ALA A 279 -20.44 -8.72 -12.89
C ALA A 279 -20.18 -9.16 -14.35
N ILE A 280 -19.10 -8.68 -14.96
CA ILE A 280 -18.66 -9.13 -16.29
C ILE A 280 -18.30 -10.62 -16.26
N GLU A 281 -17.50 -11.04 -15.29
CA GLU A 281 -17.11 -12.45 -15.09
C GLU A 281 -18.34 -13.36 -14.96
N GLU A 282 -19.32 -13.01 -14.12
CA GLU A 282 -20.56 -13.78 -13.96
C GLU A 282 -21.41 -13.84 -15.22
N SER A 283 -21.48 -12.74 -15.99
CA SER A 283 -22.20 -12.73 -17.27
C SER A 283 -21.55 -13.66 -18.29
N LEU A 284 -20.21 -13.66 -18.37
CA LEU A 284 -19.47 -14.55 -19.27
C LEU A 284 -19.68 -16.02 -18.91
N ASP A 285 -19.63 -16.36 -17.62
CA ASP A 285 -19.85 -17.72 -17.14
C ASP A 285 -21.29 -18.18 -17.41
N LYS A 286 -22.27 -17.32 -17.15
CA LYS A 286 -23.71 -17.63 -17.36
C LYS A 286 -24.03 -17.85 -18.83
N GLU A 287 -23.41 -17.08 -19.73
CA GLU A 287 -23.60 -17.19 -21.18
C GLU A 287 -22.66 -18.22 -21.82
N ASN A 288 -21.80 -18.88 -21.03
CA ASN A 288 -20.80 -19.84 -21.48
C ASN A 288 -19.87 -19.26 -22.58
N ILE A 289 -19.53 -17.98 -22.45
CA ILE A 289 -18.66 -17.25 -23.38
C ILE A 289 -17.21 -17.52 -23.01
N ALA A 290 -16.49 -18.20 -23.89
CA ALA A 290 -15.06 -18.40 -23.74
C ALA A 290 -14.27 -17.13 -24.10
N LEU A 291 -13.51 -16.61 -23.14
CA LEU A 291 -12.56 -15.53 -23.38
C LEU A 291 -11.41 -15.98 -24.30
N SER A 292 -10.96 -15.06 -25.16
CA SER A 292 -9.74 -15.23 -25.94
C SER A 292 -8.50 -15.33 -25.03
N HIS A 293 -7.38 -15.81 -25.57
CA HIS A 293 -6.14 -15.88 -24.80
C HIS A 293 -5.69 -14.50 -24.28
N GLU A 294 -5.79 -13.47 -25.11
CA GLU A 294 -5.47 -12.07 -24.76
C GLU A 294 -6.38 -11.53 -23.64
N GLN A 295 -7.68 -11.85 -23.70
CA GLN A 295 -8.63 -11.46 -22.68
C GLN A 295 -8.33 -12.11 -21.33
N LYS A 296 -8.01 -13.41 -21.33
CA LYS A 296 -7.60 -14.13 -20.12
C LYS A 296 -6.33 -13.54 -19.50
N GLN A 297 -5.35 -13.21 -20.33
CA GLN A 297 -4.13 -12.53 -19.86
C GLN A 297 -4.44 -11.17 -19.25
N THR A 298 -5.32 -10.39 -19.89
CA THR A 298 -5.73 -9.08 -19.38
C THR A 298 -6.45 -9.20 -18.04
N PHE A 299 -7.38 -10.15 -17.89
CA PHE A 299 -8.04 -10.44 -16.62
C PHE A 299 -7.04 -10.83 -15.53
N ALA A 300 -6.07 -11.69 -15.84
CA ALA A 300 -5.03 -12.08 -14.89
C ALA A 300 -4.16 -10.88 -14.45
N ILE A 301 -3.83 -9.96 -15.36
CA ILE A 301 -3.10 -8.73 -15.02
C ILE A 301 -3.94 -7.85 -14.10
N ILE A 302 -5.21 -7.61 -14.45
CA ILE A 302 -6.12 -6.82 -13.63
C ILE A 302 -6.29 -7.45 -12.24
N MET A 303 -6.46 -8.77 -12.15
CA MET A 303 -6.52 -9.51 -10.89
C MET A 303 -5.32 -9.21 -9.99
N ASN A 304 -4.10 -9.30 -10.54
CA ASN A 304 -2.87 -9.01 -9.81
C ASN A 304 -2.85 -7.56 -9.28
N TYR A 305 -3.32 -6.58 -10.07
CA TYR A 305 -3.41 -5.19 -9.63
C TYR A 305 -4.40 -5.01 -8.47
N ILE A 306 -5.59 -5.62 -8.54
CA ILE A 306 -6.58 -5.51 -7.44
C ILE A 306 -6.05 -6.18 -6.17
N GLN A 307 -5.40 -7.34 -6.32
CA GLN A 307 -4.77 -8.05 -5.21
C GLN A 307 -3.67 -7.22 -4.56
N ALA A 308 -2.82 -6.57 -5.36
CA ALA A 308 -1.77 -5.68 -4.85
C ALA A 308 -2.36 -4.46 -4.12
N ASP A 309 -3.36 -3.79 -4.71
CA ASP A 309 -4.04 -2.66 -4.07
C ASP A 309 -4.72 -3.08 -2.75
N LEU A 310 -5.28 -4.29 -2.66
CA LEU A 310 -5.82 -4.83 -1.41
C LEU A 310 -4.72 -5.08 -0.37
N LEU A 311 -3.61 -5.72 -0.76
CA LEU A 311 -2.48 -5.97 0.13
C LEU A 311 -1.90 -4.67 0.69
N ASP A 312 -1.76 -3.63 -0.13
CA ASP A 312 -1.32 -2.30 0.30
C ASP A 312 -2.29 -1.65 1.33
N ILE A 313 -3.59 -1.95 1.25
CA ILE A 313 -4.59 -1.46 2.23
C ILE A 313 -4.43 -2.17 3.57
N VAL A 314 -4.16 -3.49 3.57
CA VAL A 314 -4.18 -4.32 4.79
C VAL A 314 -2.80 -4.47 5.44
N GLU A 315 -1.70 -4.24 4.72
CA GLU A 315 -0.33 -4.43 5.22
C GLU A 315 -0.06 -3.73 6.57
N PRO A 316 -0.43 -2.45 6.78
CA PRO A 316 -0.20 -1.79 8.07
C PRO A 316 -0.88 -2.50 9.23
N PHE A 317 -2.07 -3.07 9.00
CA PHE A 317 -2.77 -3.87 10.00
C PHE A 317 -2.05 -5.19 10.26
N LEU A 318 -1.70 -5.94 9.20
CA LEU A 318 -1.00 -7.22 9.32
C LEU A 318 0.32 -7.11 10.09
N ILE A 319 1.09 -6.04 9.86
CA ILE A 319 2.33 -5.77 10.60
C ILE A 319 2.03 -5.60 12.10
N ASN A 320 1.00 -4.84 12.46
CA ASN A 320 0.66 -4.55 13.85
C ASN A 320 0.10 -5.77 14.61
N ILE A 321 -0.62 -6.66 13.92
CA ILE A 321 -1.23 -7.84 14.56
C ILE A 321 -0.37 -9.10 14.47
N ARG A 322 0.82 -9.04 13.85
CA ARG A 322 1.66 -10.21 13.57
C ARG A 322 1.98 -11.03 14.82
N THR A 323 2.18 -10.38 15.96
CA THR A 323 2.45 -11.03 17.26
C THR A 323 1.20 -11.61 17.93
N ALA A 324 0.01 -11.36 17.37
CA ALA A 324 -1.29 -11.82 17.86
C ALA A 324 -2.00 -12.72 16.84
N LYS A 325 -1.24 -13.41 15.96
CA LYS A 325 -1.79 -14.23 14.87
C LYS A 325 -2.80 -15.26 15.37
N ASP A 326 -2.50 -15.98 16.45
CA ASP A 326 -3.37 -17.03 16.98
C ASP A 326 -4.73 -16.48 17.44
N LEU A 327 -4.72 -15.35 18.16
CA LEU A 327 -5.94 -14.64 18.53
C LEU A 327 -6.73 -14.22 17.28
N MET A 328 -6.06 -13.69 16.26
CA MET A 328 -6.71 -13.28 15.02
C MET A 328 -7.37 -14.45 14.29
N VAL A 329 -6.73 -15.62 14.27
CA VAL A 329 -7.33 -16.86 13.72
C VAL A 329 -8.58 -17.24 14.50
N GLU A 330 -8.53 -17.26 15.83
CA GLU A 330 -9.70 -17.56 16.67
C GLU A 330 -10.87 -16.60 16.43
N LEU A 331 -10.58 -15.29 16.32
CA LEU A 331 -11.61 -14.28 16.08
C LEU A 331 -12.22 -14.39 14.67
N ILE A 332 -11.42 -14.75 13.67
CA ILE A 332 -11.91 -15.01 12.31
C ILE A 332 -12.80 -16.25 12.29
N GLU A 333 -12.42 -17.34 12.97
CA GLU A 333 -13.24 -18.55 13.12
C GLU A 333 -14.58 -18.26 13.79
N GLU A 334 -14.56 -17.46 14.87
CA GLU A 334 -15.77 -17.06 15.58
C GLU A 334 -16.70 -16.23 14.67
N SER A 335 -16.16 -15.21 14.00
CA SER A 335 -16.92 -14.38 13.05
C SER A 335 -17.53 -15.21 11.92
N CYS A 336 -16.77 -16.13 11.32
CA CYS A 336 -17.26 -17.02 10.27
C CYS A 336 -18.40 -17.93 10.77
N THR A 337 -18.30 -18.41 12.02
CA THR A 337 -19.32 -19.25 12.65
C THR A 337 -20.61 -18.48 12.90
N LEU A 338 -20.53 -17.29 13.48
CA LEU A 338 -21.70 -16.43 13.74
C LEU A 338 -22.42 -16.02 12.44
N ARG A 339 -21.66 -15.84 11.35
CA ARG A 339 -22.17 -15.52 10.01
C ARG A 339 -22.60 -16.72 9.19
N LYS A 340 -22.43 -17.96 9.70
CA LYS A 340 -22.69 -19.22 8.98
C LYS A 340 -21.94 -19.31 7.63
N ASN A 341 -20.72 -18.75 7.57
CA ASN A 341 -19.89 -18.68 6.36
C ASN A 341 -18.64 -19.56 6.52
N GLN A 342 -18.83 -20.87 6.55
CA GLN A 342 -17.75 -21.84 6.79
C GLN A 342 -16.73 -21.92 5.63
N ASN A 343 -17.13 -21.53 4.43
CA ASN A 343 -16.28 -21.50 3.22
C ASN A 343 -15.69 -20.11 2.96
N SER A 344 -15.41 -19.35 4.02
CA SER A 344 -14.84 -18.01 3.89
C SER A 344 -13.37 -18.05 3.46
N TYR A 345 -13.00 -17.24 2.47
CA TYR A 345 -11.61 -17.16 2.02
C TYR A 345 -10.68 -16.55 3.09
N ILE A 346 -11.17 -15.62 3.93
CA ILE A 346 -10.35 -15.05 5.02
C ILE A 346 -10.03 -16.10 6.08
N ARG A 347 -10.90 -17.10 6.27
CA ARG A 347 -10.71 -18.22 7.18
C ARG A 347 -9.53 -19.08 6.72
N THR A 348 -9.59 -19.58 5.48
CA THR A 348 -8.50 -20.35 4.87
C THR A 348 -7.19 -19.57 4.89
N TRP A 349 -7.25 -18.29 4.54
CA TRP A 349 -6.08 -17.41 4.52
C TRP A 349 -5.46 -17.19 5.91
N SER A 350 -6.26 -17.14 6.98
CA SER A 350 -5.75 -16.97 8.34
C SER A 350 -5.00 -18.20 8.87
N GLN A 351 -5.36 -19.40 8.40
CA GLN A 351 -4.82 -20.69 8.87
C GLN A 351 -3.46 -21.07 8.26
N VAL A 352 -2.88 -20.19 7.44
CA VAL A 352 -1.62 -20.43 6.73
C VAL A 352 -0.45 -20.66 7.70
N SER A 353 0.26 -21.78 7.50
CA SER A 353 1.46 -22.17 8.25
C SER A 353 2.70 -21.37 7.82
N SER A 354 3.79 -21.47 8.59
CA SER A 354 4.98 -20.62 8.48
C SER A 354 5.89 -20.85 7.25
N GLU A 355 5.62 -21.84 6.41
CA GLU A 355 6.51 -22.20 5.29
C GLU A 355 6.21 -21.43 3.99
N GLU A 356 4.95 -21.04 3.75
CA GLU A 356 4.54 -20.20 2.61
C GLU A 356 4.15 -18.79 3.08
N SER A 357 4.42 -17.76 2.27
CA SER A 357 3.96 -16.42 2.60
C SER A 357 2.45 -16.29 2.42
N GLU A 358 1.78 -15.59 3.35
CA GLU A 358 0.34 -15.30 3.28
C GLU A 358 -0.07 -14.63 1.96
N GLN A 359 0.84 -13.86 1.36
CA GLN A 359 0.64 -13.23 0.05
C GLN A 359 0.62 -14.24 -1.09
N ALA A 360 1.52 -15.23 -1.08
CA ALA A 360 1.57 -16.27 -2.11
C ALA A 360 0.29 -17.11 -2.12
N ILE A 361 -0.19 -17.50 -0.93
CA ILE A 361 -1.43 -18.27 -0.79
C ILE A 361 -2.64 -17.45 -1.21
N PHE A 362 -2.72 -16.19 -0.78
CA PHE A 362 -3.80 -15.29 -1.22
C PHE A 362 -3.90 -15.21 -2.75
N LYS A 363 -2.75 -15.04 -3.43
CA LYS A 363 -2.73 -14.97 -4.91
C LYS A 363 -3.05 -16.30 -5.58
N ARG A 364 -2.61 -17.42 -5.00
CA ARG A 364 -2.87 -18.78 -5.51
C ARG A 364 -4.34 -19.17 -5.39
N ASP A 365 -4.94 -18.89 -4.24
CA ASP A 365 -6.27 -19.41 -3.89
C ASP A 365 -7.40 -18.50 -4.41
N ILE A 366 -7.10 -17.22 -4.66
CA ILE A 366 -8.07 -16.24 -5.14
C ILE A 366 -7.76 -15.87 -6.58
N THR A 367 -8.41 -16.55 -7.52
CA THR A 367 -8.09 -16.44 -8.95
C THR A 367 -9.21 -15.83 -9.79
N THR A 368 -10.40 -15.61 -9.22
CA THR A 368 -11.56 -15.01 -9.89
C THR A 368 -12.00 -13.71 -9.22
N PHE A 369 -12.62 -12.80 -9.98
CA PHE A 369 -13.11 -11.53 -9.44
C PHE A 369 -14.23 -11.76 -8.42
N GLN A 370 -15.05 -12.79 -8.63
CA GLN A 370 -16.05 -13.24 -7.68
C GLN A 370 -15.42 -13.67 -6.34
N ALA A 371 -14.36 -14.49 -6.38
CA ALA A 371 -13.65 -14.93 -5.18
C ALA A 371 -12.99 -13.75 -4.46
N LEU A 372 -12.32 -12.87 -5.20
CA LEU A 372 -11.64 -11.69 -4.63
C LEU A 372 -12.64 -10.74 -3.96
N ARG A 373 -13.76 -10.47 -4.62
CA ARG A 373 -14.85 -9.67 -4.05
C ARG A 373 -15.38 -10.32 -2.77
N LYS A 374 -15.62 -11.64 -2.78
CA LYS A 374 -16.10 -12.36 -1.59
C LYS A 374 -15.10 -12.25 -0.44
N PHE A 375 -13.80 -12.42 -0.69
CA PHE A 375 -12.75 -12.22 0.32
C PHE A 375 -12.79 -10.80 0.89
N CYS A 376 -12.87 -9.77 0.05
CA CYS A 376 -12.95 -8.38 0.51
C CYS A 376 -14.18 -8.13 1.39
N LEU A 377 -15.34 -8.68 1.03
CA LEU A 377 -16.57 -8.52 1.83
C LEU A 377 -16.51 -9.29 3.14
N ASP A 378 -16.00 -10.52 3.13
CA ASP A 378 -15.82 -11.31 4.35
C ASP A 378 -14.85 -10.59 5.30
N MET A 379 -13.77 -9.97 4.79
CA MET A 379 -12.86 -9.13 5.56
C MET A 379 -13.53 -7.89 6.12
N VAL A 380 -14.34 -7.19 5.31
CA VAL A 380 -15.12 -6.02 5.75
C VAL A 380 -16.06 -6.38 6.89
N ASP A 381 -16.70 -7.53 6.80
CA ASP A 381 -17.58 -8.06 7.83
C ASP A 381 -16.80 -8.37 9.12
N PHE A 382 -15.71 -9.13 9.00
CA PHE A 382 -14.82 -9.46 10.12
C PHE A 382 -14.28 -8.22 10.85
N LEU A 383 -13.73 -7.25 10.13
CA LEU A 383 -13.22 -6.01 10.74
C LEU A 383 -14.34 -5.21 11.42
N GLY A 384 -15.58 -5.35 10.94
CA GLY A 384 -16.75 -4.75 11.58
C GLY A 384 -17.11 -5.44 12.89
N ASP A 385 -17.09 -6.78 12.89
CA ASP A 385 -17.33 -7.62 14.08
C ASP A 385 -16.27 -7.40 15.14
N PHE A 386 -15.00 -7.36 14.73
CA PHE A 386 -13.87 -7.04 15.61
C PHE A 386 -14.09 -5.66 16.26
N ALA A 387 -14.34 -4.63 15.45
CA ALA A 387 -14.43 -3.27 15.97
C ALA A 387 -15.61 -3.08 16.93
N SER A 388 -16.78 -3.65 16.61
CA SER A 388 -17.96 -3.56 17.49
C SER A 388 -17.82 -4.37 18.78
N SER A 389 -16.89 -5.33 18.79
CA SER A 389 -16.54 -6.15 19.96
C SER A 389 -15.50 -5.49 20.87
N CYS A 390 -15.00 -4.30 20.50
CA CYS A 390 -14.09 -3.48 21.30
C CYS A 390 -14.76 -2.17 21.78
N PRO A 391 -15.80 -2.25 22.64
CA PRO A 391 -16.57 -1.08 23.05
C PRO A 391 -15.75 -0.05 23.84
N HIS A 392 -14.74 -0.47 24.62
CA HIS A 392 -13.90 0.46 25.37
C HIS A 392 -13.09 1.35 24.42
N ALA A 393 -12.41 0.74 23.45
CA ALA A 393 -11.68 1.47 22.41
C ALA A 393 -12.58 2.41 21.59
N LEU A 394 -13.79 1.93 21.20
CA LEU A 394 -14.76 2.76 20.49
C LEU A 394 -15.25 3.96 21.31
N ASP A 395 -15.45 3.79 22.62
CA ASP A 395 -15.90 4.87 23.50
C ASP A 395 -14.79 5.87 23.79
N ASN A 396 -13.55 5.41 23.96
CA ASN A 396 -12.38 6.29 24.08
C ASN A 396 -12.17 7.12 22.81
N LEU A 397 -12.34 6.52 21.64
CA LEU A 397 -12.30 7.25 20.36
C LEU A 397 -13.36 8.37 20.30
N LYS A 398 -14.57 8.13 20.82
CA LYS A 398 -15.63 9.17 20.88
C LYS A 398 -15.29 10.27 21.87
N ARG A 399 -14.57 9.97 22.95
CA ARG A 399 -14.16 10.93 24.00
C ARG A 399 -13.02 11.83 23.54
N LEU A 400 -11.99 11.30 22.88
CA LEU A 400 -10.84 12.07 22.35
C LEU A 400 -11.22 13.10 21.27
N LYS A 401 -12.44 13.04 20.74
CA LYS A 401 -12.97 13.95 19.71
C LYS A 401 -14.02 14.94 20.24
N LYS A 402 -14.27 14.96 21.55
CA LYS A 402 -14.96 16.04 22.27
C LYS A 402 -13.92 17.02 22.76
#